data_AF-A0A1V1P717-F1
#
_entry.id   AF-A0A1V1P717-F1
#
_cell.length_a   1.000
_cell.length_b   1.000
_cell.length_c   1.000
_cell.angle_alpha   90.00
_cell.angle_beta   90.00
_cell.angle_gamma   90.00
#
_symmetry.space_group_name_H-M   'P 1'
#
loop_
_entity.id
_entity.type
_entity.pdbx_description
1 polymer ?
#
loop_
_entity_poly.entity_id
_entity_poly.type
_entity_poly.pdbx_seq_one_letter_code
_entity_poly.pdbx_strand_id
1 'polypeptide(L)'
;MKQENNNNKYLINNSNNLQPENTTNIKPEIKFVSHLPDLMTMEDYNEVSNKKKVRIRIQNTDSGIEIIGDSMHDYLLEDILARAGALKIERTLCG
;
A
#
# COMPACT_ATOMS: atom_id res chain seq x y z
N MET A 1 20.79 -42.90 -5.46
CA MET A 1 21.07 -42.46 -6.85
C MET A 1 19.97 -41.53 -7.28
N LYS A 2 20.36 -40.34 -7.77
CA LYS A 2 19.49 -39.36 -8.43
C LYS A 2 19.14 -39.82 -9.84
N GLN A 3 18.00 -39.36 -10.34
CA GLN A 3 17.69 -38.96 -11.73
C GLN A 3 16.27 -38.39 -11.69
N GLU A 4 16.06 -37.06 -11.62
CA GLU A 4 16.16 -36.04 -12.68
C GLU A 4 15.36 -36.37 -13.95
N ASN A 5 14.36 -35.51 -14.22
CA ASN A 5 13.98 -34.99 -15.55
C ASN A 5 12.93 -33.89 -15.30
N ASN A 6 13.27 -32.60 -15.25
CA ASN A 6 13.77 -31.67 -16.29
C ASN A 6 12.84 -31.54 -17.49
N ASN A 7 12.12 -30.41 -17.55
CA ASN A 7 11.61 -29.69 -18.74
C ASN A 7 11.03 -28.37 -18.19
N ASN A 8 11.38 -27.14 -18.59
CA ASN A 8 12.09 -26.58 -19.72
C ASN A 8 12.46 -25.13 -19.29
N LYS A 9 13.74 -24.78 -19.18
CA LYS A 9 14.52 -24.07 -20.20
C LYS A 9 13.99 -22.66 -20.53
N TYR A 10 14.47 -21.66 -19.79
CA TYR A 10 14.75 -20.35 -20.36
C TYR A 10 16.25 -20.08 -20.25
N LEU A 11 16.86 -19.99 -21.43
CA LEU A 11 18.28 -19.83 -21.65
C LEU A 11 18.46 -18.44 -22.29
N ILE A 12 19.31 -17.62 -21.66
CA ILE A 12 20.19 -16.56 -22.21
C ILE A 12 19.50 -15.33 -22.88
N ASN A 13 19.95 -14.06 -22.77
CA ASN A 13 21.20 -13.45 -22.33
C ASN A 13 21.09 -11.89 -22.35
N ASN A 14 22.10 -11.23 -21.77
CA ASN A 14 22.61 -9.87 -22.03
C ASN A 14 22.17 -8.70 -21.13
N SER A 15 23.04 -8.47 -20.14
CA SER A 15 23.67 -7.19 -19.77
C SER A 15 23.05 -5.91 -20.36
N ASN A 16 22.14 -5.31 -19.61
CA ASN A 16 22.04 -3.86 -19.47
C ASN A 16 21.76 -3.56 -17.99
N ASN A 17 22.73 -2.93 -17.33
CA ASN A 17 22.68 -2.55 -15.93
C ASN A 17 21.56 -1.53 -15.67
N LEU A 18 20.48 -2.00 -15.04
CA LEU A 18 19.69 -1.31 -14.03
C LEU A 18 18.95 -2.42 -13.30
N GLN A 19 19.43 -2.82 -12.13
CA GLN A 19 18.69 -3.76 -11.29
C GLN A 19 17.44 -3.04 -10.80
N PRO A 20 16.22 -3.56 -11.00
CA PRO A 20 15.08 -3.08 -10.25
C PRO A 20 15.37 -3.42 -8.79
N GLU A 21 15.59 -2.37 -8.00
CA GLU A 21 15.84 -2.43 -6.55
C GLU A 21 14.96 -3.51 -5.90
N ASN A 22 15.55 -4.31 -5.01
CA ASN A 22 14.85 -5.29 -4.16
C ASN A 22 13.61 -4.67 -3.48
N THR A 23 12.44 -4.75 -4.11
CA THR A 23 11.16 -4.53 -3.44
C THR A 23 10.88 -5.76 -2.58
N THR A 24 11.63 -5.87 -1.49
CA THR A 24 11.27 -6.75 -0.38
C THR A 24 9.83 -6.42 -0.04
N ASN A 25 8.98 -7.44 -0.09
CA ASN A 25 7.54 -7.35 0.22
C ASN A 25 7.40 -7.18 1.74
N ILE A 26 7.94 -6.07 2.26
CA ILE A 26 7.93 -5.74 3.68
C ILE A 26 6.52 -5.24 3.95
N LYS A 27 5.77 -6.02 4.72
CA LYS A 27 4.48 -5.57 5.24
C LYS A 27 4.71 -4.32 6.10
N PRO A 28 3.99 -3.22 5.88
CA PRO A 28 4.17 -2.00 6.67
C PRO A 28 3.94 -2.27 8.17
N GLU A 29 4.70 -1.58 9.01
CA GLU A 29 4.43 -1.52 10.45
C GLU A 29 3.12 -0.74 10.67
N ILE A 30 2.17 -1.32 11.39
CA ILE A 30 0.94 -0.63 11.79
C ILE A 30 1.15 0.01 13.16
N LYS A 31 0.97 1.33 13.24
CA LYS A 31 1.00 2.09 14.49
C LYS A 31 -0.36 2.71 14.75
N PHE A 32 -0.94 2.45 15.92
CA PHE A 32 -2.16 3.13 16.35
C PHE A 32 -1.85 4.52 16.90
N VAL A 33 -2.58 5.52 16.44
CA VAL A 33 -2.49 6.92 16.88
C VAL A 33 -3.83 7.38 17.42
N SER A 34 -3.79 8.35 18.35
CA SER A 34 -5.00 8.89 18.98
C SER A 34 -5.86 9.71 18.04
N HIS A 35 -5.26 10.28 16.99
CA HIS A 35 -5.94 11.18 16.07
C HIS A 35 -5.31 11.14 14.68
N LEU A 36 -6.18 11.17 13.67
CA LEU A 36 -5.87 11.46 12.28
C LEU A 36 -6.95 12.44 11.77
N PRO A 37 -6.63 13.31 10.81
CA PRO A 37 -7.63 14.15 10.17
C PRO A 37 -8.70 13.29 9.48
N ASP A 38 -9.96 13.56 9.80
CA ASP A 38 -11.10 13.02 9.06
C ASP A 38 -11.13 13.66 7.67
N LEU A 39 -11.17 12.83 6.62
CA LEU A 39 -11.25 13.33 5.25
C LEU A 39 -12.64 13.10 4.66
N MET A 40 -13.40 12.15 5.18
CA MET A 40 -14.76 11.86 4.74
C MET A 40 -15.77 12.77 5.45
N THR A 41 -16.75 13.28 4.71
CA THR A 41 -17.90 13.97 5.29
C THR A 41 -19.06 13.01 5.49
N MET A 42 -20.06 13.40 6.30
CA MET A 42 -21.28 12.62 6.50
C MET A 42 -21.96 12.25 5.17
N GLU A 43 -21.95 13.16 4.20
CA GLU A 43 -22.48 12.94 2.86
C GLU A 43 -21.71 11.83 2.12
N ASP A 44 -20.40 11.73 2.33
CA ASP A 44 -19.60 10.67 1.70
C ASP A 44 -19.97 9.27 2.20
N TYR A 45 -20.36 9.16 3.47
CA TYR A 45 -20.87 7.92 4.05
C TYR A 45 -22.28 7.60 3.55
N ASN A 46 -23.13 8.62 3.36
CA ASN A 46 -24.50 8.46 2.87
C ASN A 46 -24.58 8.08 1.39
N GLU A 47 -23.57 8.48 0.60
CA GLU A 47 -23.64 8.34 -0.85
C GLU A 47 -23.54 6.90 -1.37
N VAL A 48 -23.18 5.88 -0.57
CA VAL A 48 -23.07 4.54 -1.15
C VAL A 48 -23.03 3.35 -0.20
N SER A 49 -24.05 2.49 -0.32
CA SER A 49 -23.96 1.09 0.11
C SER A 49 -23.13 0.20 -0.85
N ASN A 50 -22.80 0.69 -2.06
CA ASN A 50 -22.26 -0.14 -3.16
C ASN A 50 -20.99 0.37 -3.89
N LYS A 51 -20.39 1.52 -3.55
CA LYS A 51 -19.13 1.98 -4.17
C LYS A 51 -18.03 2.03 -3.12
N LYS A 52 -16.84 1.56 -3.53
CA LYS A 52 -15.60 1.65 -2.75
C LYS A 52 -15.03 3.07 -2.90
N LYS A 53 -15.48 4.01 -2.06
CA LYS A 53 -15.02 5.40 -2.05
C LYS A 53 -13.81 5.54 -1.12
N VAL A 54 -12.80 6.28 -1.56
CA VAL A 54 -11.63 6.66 -0.77
C VAL A 54 -11.34 8.13 -1.01
N ARG A 55 -11.02 8.88 0.05
CA ARG A 55 -10.46 10.23 -0.04
C ARG A 55 -9.01 10.18 0.34
N ILE A 56 -8.18 10.88 -0.44
CA ILE A 56 -6.73 10.93 -0.24
C ILE A 56 -6.31 12.39 -0.20
N ARG A 57 -5.51 12.75 0.80
CA ARG A 57 -4.74 13.99 0.84
C ARG A 57 -3.27 13.65 0.70
N ILE A 58 -2.61 14.30 -0.25
CA ILE A 58 -1.17 14.18 -0.48
C ILE A 58 -0.57 15.56 -0.24
N GLN A 59 0.43 15.63 0.63
CA GLN A 59 1.09 16.88 0.98
C GLN A 59 2.61 16.69 0.99
N ASN A 60 3.33 17.67 0.47
CA ASN A 60 4.77 17.77 0.68
C ASN A 60 5.02 18.41 2.05
N THR A 61 5.89 17.78 2.84
CA THR A 61 6.35 18.22 4.16
C THR A 61 7.87 18.34 4.14
N ASP A 62 8.45 18.98 5.17
CA ASP A 62 9.91 19.07 5.33
C ASP A 62 10.58 17.68 5.48
N SER A 63 9.80 16.67 5.87
CA SER A 63 10.24 15.28 6.04
C SER A 63 9.96 14.37 4.85
N GLY A 64 9.39 14.91 3.75
CA GLY A 64 9.02 14.15 2.56
C GLY A 64 7.53 14.21 2.24
N ILE A 65 6.99 13.17 1.62
CA ILE A 65 5.59 13.11 1.19
C ILE A 65 4.74 12.48 2.30
N GLU A 66 3.70 13.19 2.73
CA GLU A 66 2.65 12.66 3.60
C GLU A 66 1.44 12.25 2.74
N ILE A 67 0.90 11.05 3.00
CA ILE A 67 -0.32 10.55 2.38
C ILE A 67 -1.28 10.15 3.50
N ILE A 68 -2.42 10.85 3.59
CA ILE A 68 -3.53 10.52 4.49
C ILE A 68 -4.67 10.00 3.63
N GLY A 69 -5.18 8.82 3.98
CA GLY A 69 -6.33 8.22 3.31
C GLY A 69 -7.47 7.96 4.28
N ASP A 70 -8.70 8.03 3.77
CA ASP A 70 -9.91 7.76 4.53
C ASP A 70 -10.93 7.00 3.67
N SER A 71 -11.52 5.95 4.23
CA SER A 71 -12.35 4.98 3.52
C SER A 71 -13.14 4.12 4.50
N MET A 72 -14.37 3.76 4.13
CA MET A 72 -15.13 2.69 4.80
C MET A 72 -14.54 1.28 4.58
N HIS A 73 -13.56 1.15 3.68
CA HIS A 73 -12.84 -0.09 3.40
C HIS A 73 -11.36 0.08 3.76
N ASP A 74 -11.09 0.22 5.05
CA ASP A 74 -9.76 0.41 5.66
C ASP A 74 -8.70 -0.57 5.11
N TYR A 75 -9.03 -1.87 5.01
CA TYR A 75 -8.13 -2.90 4.53
C TYR A 75 -7.68 -2.70 3.07
N LEU A 76 -8.54 -2.12 2.21
CA LEU A 76 -8.18 -1.82 0.82
C LEU A 76 -7.26 -0.61 0.75
N LEU A 77 -7.47 0.37 1.63
CA LEU A 77 -6.61 1.53 1.73
C LEU A 77 -5.21 1.13 2.23
N GLU A 78 -5.13 0.29 3.27
CA GLU A 78 -3.86 -0.25 3.77
C GLU A 78 -3.08 -0.98 2.66
N ASP A 79 -3.76 -1.80 1.85
CA ASP A 79 -3.14 -2.48 0.71
C ASP A 79 -2.63 -1.52 -0.37
N ILE A 80 -3.37 -0.44 -0.67
CA ILE A 80 -2.93 0.60 -1.60
C ILE A 80 -1.68 1.31 -1.06
N LEU A 81 -1.67 1.68 0.22
CA LEU A 81 -0.53 2.35 0.85
C LEU A 81 0.71 1.44 0.91
N ALA A 82 0.53 0.15 1.21
CA ALA A 82 1.60 -0.84 1.17
C ALA A 82 2.21 -0.96 -0.23
N ARG A 83 1.37 -1.07 -1.27
CA ARG A 83 1.82 -1.13 -2.68
C ARG A 83 2.47 0.17 -3.16
N ALA A 84 2.13 1.30 -2.55
CA ALA A 84 2.80 2.58 -2.78
C ALA A 84 4.18 2.68 -2.10
N GLY A 85 4.59 1.67 -1.33
CA GLY A 85 5.90 1.62 -0.67
C GLY A 85 5.91 2.20 0.74
N ALA A 86 4.74 2.33 1.40
CA ALA A 86 4.71 2.73 2.79
C ALA A 86 5.43 1.70 3.67
N LEU A 87 6.41 2.16 4.46
CA LEU A 87 7.11 1.33 5.45
C LEU A 87 6.34 1.26 6.78
N LYS A 88 5.53 2.29 7.04
CA LYS A 88 4.73 2.45 8.24
C LYS A 88 3.39 3.08 7.88
N ILE A 89 2.32 2.56 8.47
CA ILE A 89 0.96 3.10 8.34
C ILE A 89 0.47 3.46 9.73
N GLU A 90 0.11 4.73 9.91
CA GLU A 90 -0.57 5.20 11.12
C GLU A 90 -2.08 5.04 10.96
N ARG A 91 -2.74 4.52 11.99
CA ARG A 91 -4.16 4.19 11.98
C ARG A 91 -4.83 4.69 13.26
N THR A 92 -6.02 5.27 13.14
CA THR A 92 -6.91 5.51 14.28
C THR A 92 -7.80 4.31 14.53
N LEU A 93 -8.11 4.04 15.81
CA LEU A 93 -9.21 3.16 16.16
C LEU A 93 -10.51 3.94 15.94
N CYS A 94 -11.21 3.66 14.84
CA CYS A 94 -12.61 4.01 14.71
C CYS A 94 -13.41 3.06 15.61
N GLY A 95 -14.00 3.61 16.67
CA GLY A 95 -14.88 2.90 17.60
C GLY A 95 -16.27 2.69 17.02
#